data_AF-A0A9R1QAJ4-F1
#
_entry.id   AF-A0A9R1QAJ4-F1
#
_cell.length_a   1.000
_cell.length_b   1.000
_cell.length_c   1.000
_cell.angle_alpha   90.00
_cell.angle_beta   90.00
_cell.angle_gamma   90.00
#
_symmetry.space_group_name_H-M   'P 1'
#
loop_
_entity.id
_entity.type
_entity.pdbx_description
1 polymer ?
#
loop_
_entity_poly.entity_id
_entity_poly.type
_entity_poly.pdbx_seq_one_letter_code
_entity_poly.pdbx_strand_id
1 'polypeptide(L)'
;MPNWVEWSIFEEEVAADEQGEDGVDEIRREDAPSSRLRLVPRLLELYLHDCPKLRDIPQQIGKDTTCLKVLGLRELNNLKAVEDRPVLSELLVIENCEGLERICNVPQVTELRVGGCPNLSHVDGLGSLQRLGLGKDMQEIPSCWMPGLQEQHQRLHGEDLDVYTWL
;
A
#
# COMPACT_ATOMS: atom_id res chain seq x y z
N MET A 1 6.08 -10.51 29.35
CA MET A 1 5.50 -10.04 28.07
C MET A 1 6.50 -9.07 27.47
N PRO A 2 7.11 -9.33 26.32
CA PRO A 2 8.09 -8.40 25.76
C PRO A 2 7.37 -7.12 25.33
N ASN A 3 7.87 -5.97 25.75
CA ASN A 3 7.44 -4.64 25.31
C ASN A 3 7.74 -4.49 23.80
N TRP A 4 6.71 -4.31 22.98
CA TRP A 4 6.91 -3.94 21.58
C TRP A 4 6.95 -2.41 21.46
N VAL A 5 8.16 -1.89 21.21
CA VAL A 5 8.47 -0.50 20.88
C VAL A 5 7.80 -0.13 19.54
N GLU A 6 7.50 1.16 19.38
CA GLU A 6 6.86 1.74 18.20
C GLU A 6 7.59 1.38 16.91
N TRP A 7 6.86 0.87 15.90
CA TRP A 7 7.45 0.59 14.59
C TRP A 7 7.41 1.86 13.75
N SER A 8 8.50 2.64 13.86
CA SER A 8 8.94 3.59 12.86
C SER A 8 10.27 3.08 12.30
N ILE A 9 10.44 3.04 10.99
CA ILE A 9 11.78 2.75 10.43
C ILE A 9 12.76 3.91 10.75
N PHE A 10 12.26 5.08 11.16
CA PHE A 10 13.06 6.19 11.67
C PHE A 10 12.40 6.80 12.88
N GLU A 11 13.10 6.73 14.01
CA GLU A 11 12.66 7.25 15.30
C GLU A 11 12.17 8.70 15.24
N GLU A 12 11.18 8.91 16.09
CA GLU A 12 10.73 10.17 16.66
C GLU A 12 11.94 10.99 17.15
N GLU A 13 12.22 12.13 16.51
CA GLU A 13 13.11 13.13 17.13
C GLU A 13 12.35 13.79 18.27
N VAL A 14 12.49 13.22 19.47
CA VAL A 14 12.21 13.91 20.72
C VAL A 14 13.27 15.00 20.90
N ALA A 15 12.87 16.24 20.60
CA ALA A 15 13.61 17.41 21.06
C ALA A 15 13.48 17.47 22.59
N ALA A 16 14.45 16.88 23.29
CA ALA A 16 14.76 17.30 24.64
C ALA A 16 15.38 18.69 24.52
N ASP A 17 14.74 19.71 25.09
CA ASP A 17 15.52 20.82 25.60
C ASP A 17 14.90 21.37 26.88
N GLU A 18 15.72 21.34 27.92
CA GLU A 18 15.50 22.00 29.17
C GLU A 18 15.71 23.50 28.97
N GLN A 19 14.81 24.31 29.53
CA GLN A 19 15.15 25.58 30.19
C GLN A 19 15.76 26.74 29.36
N GLY A 20 14.96 27.80 29.22
CA GLY A 20 15.44 29.18 29.46
C GLY A 20 15.64 30.11 28.26
N GLU A 21 14.83 31.19 28.29
CA GLU A 21 15.16 32.59 27.95
C GLU A 21 15.45 33.01 26.49
N ASP A 22 14.55 33.88 26.02
CA ASP A 22 14.75 35.15 25.29
C ASP A 22 15.87 35.28 24.23
N GLY A 23 15.48 35.62 23.00
CA GLY A 23 16.43 36.13 21.99
C GLY A 23 16.09 35.75 20.55
N VAL A 24 15.83 36.76 19.75
CA VAL A 24 15.67 36.75 18.28
C VAL A 24 16.83 36.05 17.55
N ASP A 25 16.53 35.22 16.55
CA ASP A 25 17.07 35.37 15.19
C ASP A 25 16.48 34.34 14.21
N GLU A 26 16.24 34.82 12.98
CA GLU A 26 15.76 34.06 11.85
C GLU A 26 16.65 32.85 11.54
N ILE A 27 16.08 31.65 11.58
CA ILE A 27 16.58 30.54 10.76
C ILE A 27 15.39 30.02 9.97
N ARG A 28 15.30 30.50 8.72
CA ARG A 28 14.57 29.83 7.64
C ARG A 28 14.98 28.37 7.72
N ARG A 29 14.07 27.49 8.15
CA ARG A 29 14.23 26.04 8.02
C ARG A 29 14.20 25.76 6.53
N GLU A 30 15.37 25.87 5.93
CA GLU A 30 15.67 25.38 4.60
C GLU A 30 15.13 23.96 4.53
N ASP A 31 14.43 23.69 3.43
CA ASP A 31 13.97 22.38 3.00
C ASP A 31 15.12 21.39 3.04
N ALA A 32 15.43 20.85 4.21
CA ALA A 32 16.34 19.73 4.34
C ALA A 32 15.64 18.58 3.61
N PRO A 33 16.11 18.17 2.42
CA PRO A 33 15.55 16.99 1.81
C PRO A 33 15.90 15.89 2.80
N SER A 34 14.88 15.28 3.40
CA SER A 34 15.02 14.10 4.24
C SER A 34 15.77 13.05 3.42
N SER A 35 17.08 13.10 3.53
CA SER A 35 18.07 12.31 2.79
C SER A 35 18.16 10.90 3.37
N ARG A 36 17.26 10.57 4.30
CA ARG A 36 17.31 9.39 5.16
C ARG A 36 16.74 8.13 4.51
N LEU A 37 16.32 8.14 3.25
CA LEU A 37 15.66 6.98 2.63
C LEU A 37 16.16 6.55 1.25
N ARG A 38 17.44 6.76 0.93
CA ARG A 38 18.08 6.00 -0.17
C ARG A 38 18.45 4.54 0.20
N LEU A 39 17.70 3.90 1.11
CA LEU A 39 18.23 2.74 1.85
C LEU A 39 17.92 1.37 1.25
N VAL A 40 16.91 1.23 0.38
CA VAL A 40 16.56 -0.08 -0.23
C VAL A 40 16.15 -0.01 -1.71
N PRO A 41 16.91 0.67 -2.59
CA PRO A 41 16.54 0.82 -4.00
C PRO A 41 16.46 -0.50 -4.77
N ARG A 42 17.04 -1.59 -4.24
CA ARG A 42 17.05 -2.93 -4.85
C ARG A 42 16.03 -3.89 -4.23
N LEU A 43 15.15 -3.42 -3.35
CA LEU A 43 14.10 -4.25 -2.77
C LEU A 43 13.17 -4.73 -3.89
N LEU A 44 13.08 -6.05 -4.08
CA LEU A 44 12.23 -6.66 -5.10
C LEU A 44 10.89 -7.11 -4.53
N GLU A 45 10.87 -7.56 -3.28
CA GLU A 45 9.67 -8.12 -2.65
C GLU A 45 9.54 -7.57 -1.22
N LEU A 46 8.34 -7.13 -0.86
CA LEU A 46 8.01 -6.66 0.48
C LEU A 46 6.74 -7.36 0.95
N TYR A 47 6.82 -8.02 2.09
CA TYR A 47 5.69 -8.67 2.73
C TYR A 47 5.46 -8.04 4.11
N LEU A 48 4.24 -7.56 4.34
CA LEU A 48 3.77 -7.03 5.62
C LEU A 48 2.72 -7.99 6.17
N HIS A 49 2.98 -8.55 7.34
CA HIS A 49 2.14 -9.54 7.97
C HIS A 49 1.81 -9.12 9.40
N ASP A 50 0.54 -9.21 9.78
CA ASP A 50 0.03 -8.92 11.13
C ASP A 50 0.66 -7.65 11.73
N CYS A 51 0.45 -6.52 11.04
CA CYS A 51 0.89 -5.21 11.51
C CYS A 51 -0.32 -4.46 12.10
N PRO A 52 -0.69 -4.69 13.36
CA PRO A 52 -1.94 -4.18 13.94
C PRO A 52 -1.95 -2.66 14.10
N LYS A 53 -0.80 -1.98 14.04
CA LYS A 53 -0.76 -0.51 14.10
C LYS A 53 -0.80 0.15 12.73
N LEU A 54 -0.66 -0.61 11.66
CA LEU A 54 -0.53 -0.08 10.31
C LEU A 54 -1.92 0.29 9.78
N ARG A 55 -2.14 1.59 9.60
CA ARG A 55 -3.41 2.15 9.09
C ARG A 55 -3.36 2.52 7.63
N ASP A 56 -2.16 2.87 7.16
CA ASP A 56 -1.87 3.27 5.79
C ASP A 56 -0.50 2.74 5.40
N ILE A 57 -0.31 2.47 4.11
CA ILE A 57 1.02 2.15 3.57
C ILE A 57 1.88 3.43 3.60
N PRO A 58 3.12 3.45 4.09
CA PRO A 58 3.97 4.65 4.03
C PRO A 58 4.28 5.10 2.60
N GLN A 59 4.09 6.38 2.24
CA GLN A 59 4.31 6.92 0.86
C GLN A 59 5.72 6.68 0.29
N GLN A 60 6.66 6.40 1.18
CA GLN A 60 8.05 6.09 0.87
C GLN A 60 8.17 4.73 0.15
N ILE A 61 7.24 3.81 0.41
CA ILE A 61 7.07 2.58 -0.36
C ILE A 61 6.54 2.97 -1.75
N GLY A 62 7.40 2.82 -2.76
CA GLY A 62 7.21 3.28 -4.14
C GLY A 62 8.18 4.39 -4.54
N LYS A 63 8.45 5.37 -3.66
CA LYS A 63 9.44 6.43 -3.93
C LYS A 63 10.88 5.91 -3.82
N ASP A 64 11.14 5.13 -2.76
CA ASP A 64 12.48 4.68 -2.40
C ASP A 64 12.76 3.22 -2.75
N THR A 65 11.72 2.51 -3.21
CA THR A 65 11.75 1.09 -3.59
C THR A 65 11.46 0.95 -5.08
N THR A 66 12.26 1.61 -5.92
CA THR A 66 12.02 1.70 -7.38
C THR A 66 12.07 0.35 -8.10
N CYS A 67 12.68 -0.67 -7.50
CA CYS A 67 12.73 -2.04 -8.04
C CYS A 67 11.67 -2.98 -7.46
N LEU A 68 10.74 -2.49 -6.63
CA LEU A 68 9.75 -3.36 -5.98
C LEU A 68 8.81 -3.98 -7.02
N LYS A 69 8.84 -5.31 -7.11
CA LYS A 69 8.01 -6.12 -8.00
C LYS A 69 6.82 -6.72 -7.28
N VAL A 70 6.96 -7.11 -6.01
CA VAL A 70 5.92 -7.77 -5.24
C VAL A 70 5.64 -7.02 -3.94
N LEU A 71 4.38 -6.69 -3.70
CA LEU A 71 3.89 -6.25 -2.40
C LEU A 71 2.87 -7.25 -1.87
N GLY A 72 3.17 -7.90 -0.76
CA GLY A 72 2.25 -8.76 -0.03
C GLY A 72 1.77 -8.11 1.25
N LEU A 73 0.46 -8.09 1.45
CA LEU A 73 -0.24 -7.50 2.60
C LEU A 73 -1.12 -8.59 3.21
N ARG A 74 -0.80 -9.02 4.43
CA ARG A 74 -1.54 -10.09 5.11
C ARG A 74 -1.93 -9.69 6.52
N GLU A 75 -3.20 -9.90 6.89
CA GLU A 75 -3.70 -9.63 8.25
C GLU A 75 -3.53 -8.17 8.71
N LEU A 76 -3.62 -7.24 7.76
CA LEU A 76 -3.53 -5.79 8.04
C LEU A 76 -4.91 -5.21 8.35
N ASN A 77 -5.51 -5.67 9.44
CA ASN A 77 -6.92 -5.37 9.75
C ASN A 77 -7.24 -3.90 10.02
N ASN A 78 -6.24 -3.06 10.27
CA ASN A 78 -6.41 -1.61 10.42
C ASN A 78 -6.11 -0.81 9.14
N LEU A 79 -5.62 -1.47 8.09
CA LEU A 79 -5.38 -0.84 6.79
C LEU A 79 -6.72 -0.55 6.12
N LYS A 80 -7.00 0.73 5.82
CA LYS A 80 -8.27 1.13 5.20
C LYS A 80 -8.18 1.23 3.69
N ALA A 81 -7.03 1.60 3.16
CA ALA A 81 -6.85 1.91 1.75
C ALA A 81 -5.46 1.53 1.24
N VAL A 82 -5.41 1.12 -0.02
CA VAL A 82 -4.18 1.10 -0.83
C VAL A 82 -4.36 2.13 -1.94
N GLU A 83 -3.82 3.33 -1.74
CA GLU A 83 -4.06 4.47 -2.63
C GLU A 83 -2.81 5.29 -2.97
N ASP A 84 -2.83 5.89 -4.17
CA ASP A 84 -1.85 6.84 -4.70
C ASP A 84 -0.41 6.32 -4.71
N ARG A 85 -0.23 5.15 -5.32
CA ARG A 85 1.06 4.46 -5.39
C ARG A 85 1.51 4.27 -6.83
N PRO A 86 2.06 5.32 -7.47
CA PRO A 86 2.39 5.30 -8.89
C PRO A 86 3.56 4.37 -9.27
N VAL A 87 4.26 3.79 -8.29
CA VAL A 87 5.44 2.92 -8.52
C VAL A 87 5.23 1.53 -7.90
N LEU A 88 4.02 1.21 -7.44
CA LEU A 88 3.79 -0.05 -6.75
C LEU A 88 3.62 -1.21 -7.74
N SER A 89 4.61 -2.12 -7.69
CA SER A 89 4.61 -3.57 -7.91
C SER A 89 3.92 -4.12 -9.16
N GLU A 90 4.60 -5.02 -9.87
CA GLU A 90 4.00 -5.91 -10.87
C GLU A 90 2.88 -6.77 -10.27
N LEU A 91 3.07 -7.25 -9.03
CA LEU A 91 2.15 -8.11 -8.28
C LEU A 91 1.79 -7.53 -6.91
N LEU A 92 0.49 -7.31 -6.68
CA LEU A 92 -0.07 -6.95 -5.39
C LEU A 92 -0.87 -8.14 -4.83
N VAL A 93 -0.48 -8.65 -3.66
CA VAL A 93 -1.18 -9.72 -2.95
C VAL A 93 -1.75 -9.18 -1.66
N ILE A 94 -3.05 -9.35 -1.45
CA ILE A 94 -3.77 -8.91 -0.26
C ILE A 94 -4.57 -10.08 0.30
N GLU A 95 -4.30 -10.44 1.55
CA GLU A 95 -4.93 -11.57 2.24
C GLU A 95 -5.41 -11.17 3.62
N ASN A 96 -6.63 -11.58 3.99
CA ASN A 96 -7.17 -11.43 5.34
C ASN A 96 -7.07 -9.99 5.88
N CYS A 97 -7.21 -8.99 5.01
CA CYS A 97 -7.20 -7.58 5.41
C CYS A 97 -8.64 -7.12 5.58
N GLU A 98 -9.23 -7.41 6.74
CA GLU A 98 -10.66 -7.18 6.98
C GLU A 98 -11.04 -5.70 6.93
N GLY A 99 -10.15 -4.81 7.38
CA GLY A 99 -10.40 -3.37 7.37
C GLY A 99 -10.28 -2.70 6.01
N LEU A 100 -9.78 -3.40 4.98
CA LEU A 100 -9.50 -2.81 3.69
C LEU A 100 -10.80 -2.52 2.93
N GLU A 101 -11.01 -1.25 2.61
CA GLU A 101 -12.23 -0.79 1.95
C GLU A 101 -11.99 -0.42 0.48
N ARG A 102 -10.79 0.09 0.15
CA ARG A 102 -10.49 0.63 -1.18
C ARG A 102 -9.08 0.31 -1.68
N ILE A 103 -8.97 0.04 -2.98
CA ILE A 103 -7.72 -0.04 -3.73
C ILE A 103 -7.86 0.91 -4.92
N CYS A 104 -7.09 2.00 -4.95
CA CYS A 104 -7.19 2.97 -6.05
C CYS A 104 -5.86 3.58 -6.46
N ASN A 105 -5.77 4.11 -7.69
CA ASN A 105 -4.60 4.84 -8.18
C ASN A 105 -3.27 4.05 -8.03
N VAL A 106 -3.29 2.77 -8.41
CA VAL A 106 -2.11 1.89 -8.47
C VAL A 106 -1.85 1.44 -9.92
N PRO A 107 -1.52 2.36 -10.83
CA PRO A 107 -1.57 2.12 -12.27
C PRO A 107 -0.53 1.13 -12.79
N GLN A 108 0.49 0.77 -12.01
CA GLN A 108 1.57 -0.15 -12.41
C GLN A 108 1.29 -1.63 -12.07
N VAL A 109 0.25 -1.91 -11.29
CA VAL A 109 -0.11 -3.28 -10.90
C VAL A 109 -0.59 -4.05 -12.13
N THR A 110 0.13 -5.12 -12.48
CA THR A 110 -0.22 -6.02 -13.59
C THR A 110 -1.04 -7.22 -13.13
N GLU A 111 -0.86 -7.62 -11.87
CA GLU A 111 -1.60 -8.69 -11.24
C GLU A 111 -2.02 -8.31 -9.83
N LEU A 112 -3.31 -8.44 -9.55
CA LEU A 112 -3.89 -8.25 -8.23
C LEU A 112 -4.42 -9.59 -7.72
N ARG A 113 -4.00 -10.00 -6.52
CA ARG A 113 -4.57 -11.14 -5.80
C ARG A 113 -5.21 -10.66 -4.52
N VAL A 114 -6.51 -10.95 -4.33
CA VAL A 114 -7.25 -10.58 -3.13
C VAL A 114 -7.97 -11.80 -2.56
N GLY A 115 -7.81 -12.05 -1.27
CA GLY A 115 -8.54 -13.05 -0.49
C GLY A 115 -8.81 -12.51 0.92
N GLY A 116 -9.91 -12.91 1.56
CA GLY A 116 -10.20 -12.52 2.95
C GLY A 116 -10.38 -11.01 3.17
N CYS A 117 -10.96 -10.29 2.20
CA CYS A 117 -11.20 -8.84 2.30
C CYS A 117 -12.71 -8.51 2.21
N PRO A 118 -13.51 -8.81 3.25
CA PRO A 118 -14.97 -8.67 3.22
C PRO A 118 -15.49 -7.24 3.02
N ASN A 119 -14.71 -6.22 3.43
CA ASN A 119 -15.12 -4.82 3.34
C ASN A 119 -14.62 -4.12 2.07
N LEU A 120 -13.89 -4.83 1.20
CA LEU A 120 -13.38 -4.25 -0.05
C LEU A 120 -14.54 -3.94 -0.99
N SER A 121 -14.82 -2.65 -1.16
CA SER A 121 -15.98 -2.15 -1.89
C SER A 121 -15.62 -1.31 -3.11
N HIS A 122 -14.35 -0.90 -3.22
CA HIS A 122 -13.90 -0.04 -4.30
C HIS A 122 -12.54 -0.46 -4.84
N VAL A 123 -12.45 -0.72 -6.15
CA VAL A 123 -11.22 -1.05 -6.86
C VAL A 123 -11.22 -0.32 -8.20
N ASP A 124 -10.34 0.67 -8.37
CA ASP A 124 -10.32 1.53 -9.57
C ASP A 124 -8.94 2.14 -9.85
N GLY A 125 -8.66 2.65 -11.05
CA GLY A 125 -7.37 3.27 -11.37
C GLY A 125 -6.21 2.29 -11.51
N LEU A 126 -6.50 1.02 -11.76
CA LEU A 126 -5.54 -0.05 -12.06
C LEU A 126 -5.27 -0.15 -13.58
N GLY A 127 -4.59 0.84 -14.13
CA GLY A 127 -4.43 1.01 -15.59
C GLY A 127 -3.68 -0.11 -16.31
N SER A 128 -2.70 -0.77 -15.66
CA SER A 128 -1.89 -1.85 -16.27
C SER A 128 -2.34 -3.25 -15.87
N LEU A 129 -3.46 -3.39 -15.14
CA LEU A 129 -3.91 -4.67 -14.63
C LEU A 129 -4.30 -5.59 -15.78
N GLN A 130 -3.76 -6.80 -15.78
CA GLN A 130 -4.06 -7.85 -16.74
C GLN A 130 -4.69 -9.07 -16.09
N ARG A 131 -4.33 -9.36 -14.82
CA ARG A 131 -4.78 -10.54 -14.09
C ARG A 131 -5.36 -10.20 -12.74
N LEU A 132 -6.48 -10.82 -12.41
CA LEU A 132 -7.15 -10.72 -11.12
C LEU A 132 -7.35 -12.12 -10.51
N GLY A 133 -6.61 -12.39 -9.44
CA GLY A 133 -6.78 -13.59 -8.62
C GLY A 133 -7.73 -13.32 -7.46
N LEU A 134 -8.81 -14.09 -7.37
CA LEU A 134 -9.73 -14.07 -6.23
C LEU A 134 -9.55 -15.30 -5.33
N GLY A 135 -9.46 -15.07 -4.03
CA GLY A 135 -9.51 -16.12 -3.02
C GLY A 135 -10.87 -16.81 -3.05
N LYS A 136 -10.92 -18.08 -2.62
CA LYS A 136 -12.16 -18.88 -2.61
C LYS A 136 -13.29 -18.29 -1.76
N ASP A 137 -12.92 -17.43 -0.82
CA ASP A 137 -13.78 -16.71 0.11
C ASP A 137 -14.34 -15.40 -0.46
N MET A 138 -13.87 -14.97 -1.63
CA MET A 138 -14.30 -13.74 -2.32
C MET A 138 -15.40 -14.01 -3.37
N GLN A 139 -16.40 -14.87 -3.09
CA GLN A 139 -17.41 -15.24 -4.12
C GLN A 139 -18.44 -14.14 -4.41
N GLU A 140 -18.94 -13.46 -3.38
CA GLU A 140 -20.00 -12.44 -3.50
C GLU A 140 -19.45 -11.01 -3.46
N ILE A 141 -18.36 -10.80 -2.73
CA ILE A 141 -17.75 -9.49 -2.48
C ILE A 141 -17.35 -8.75 -3.78
N PRO A 142 -16.75 -9.40 -4.79
CA PRO A 142 -16.33 -8.71 -5.99
C PRO A 142 -17.48 -8.14 -6.82
N SER A 143 -18.72 -8.59 -6.62
CA SER A 143 -19.88 -8.10 -7.39
C SER A 143 -20.08 -6.58 -7.32
N CYS A 144 -19.60 -5.91 -6.26
CA CYS A 144 -19.76 -4.47 -6.07
C CYS A 144 -18.71 -3.60 -6.78
N TRP A 145 -17.53 -4.13 -7.11
CA TRP A 145 -16.44 -3.36 -7.76
C TRP A 145 -15.91 -3.99 -9.05
N MET A 146 -16.06 -5.31 -9.23
CA MET A 146 -15.57 -6.03 -10.41
C MET A 146 -16.14 -5.49 -11.73
N PRO A 147 -17.45 -5.17 -11.85
CA PRO A 147 -17.97 -4.65 -13.12
C PRO A 147 -17.28 -3.35 -13.54
N GLY A 148 -17.04 -2.43 -12.59
CA GLY A 148 -16.33 -1.17 -12.86
C GLY A 148 -14.87 -1.40 -13.27
N LEU A 149 -14.19 -2.34 -12.61
CA LEU A 149 -12.82 -2.71 -12.95
C LEU A 149 -12.71 -3.35 -14.34
N GLN A 150 -13.66 -4.23 -14.70
CA GLN A 150 -13.72 -4.86 -16.01
C GLN A 150 -14.01 -3.82 -17.11
N GLU A 151 -14.95 -2.90 -16.88
CA GLU A 151 -15.24 -1.81 -17.81
C GLU A 151 -14.00 -0.93 -18.02
N GLN A 152 -13.29 -0.58 -16.95
CA GLN A 152 -12.04 0.17 -17.05
C GLN A 152 -11.00 -0.58 -17.90
N HIS A 153 -10.79 -1.87 -17.62
CA HIS A 153 -9.83 -2.70 -18.34
C HIS A 153 -10.19 -2.80 -19.84
N GLN A 154 -11.45 -3.09 -20.17
CA GLN A 154 -11.95 -3.17 -21.55
C GLN A 154 -11.75 -1.84 -22.30
N ARG A 155 -11.95 -0.70 -21.64
CA ARG A 155 -11.73 0.63 -22.24
C ARG A 155 -10.26 0.93 -22.54
N LEU A 156 -9.35 0.40 -21.72
CA LEU A 156 -7.91 0.68 -21.83
C LEU A 156 -7.20 -0.30 -22.79
N HIS A 157 -7.55 -1.58 -22.73
CA HIS A 157 -6.83 -2.65 -23.44
C HIS A 157 -7.64 -3.28 -24.58
N GLY A 158 -8.96 -3.09 -24.60
CA GLY A 158 -9.84 -3.67 -25.64
C GLY A 158 -10.09 -5.17 -25.50
N GLU A 159 -9.63 -5.77 -24.40
CA GLU A 159 -9.80 -7.19 -24.06
C GLU A 159 -10.42 -7.35 -22.67
N ASP A 160 -10.89 -8.57 -22.37
CA ASP A 160 -11.45 -8.92 -21.07
C ASP A 160 -10.33 -9.16 -20.03
N LEU A 161 -10.57 -8.73 -18.78
CA LEU A 161 -9.65 -8.97 -17.67
C LEU A 161 -9.57 -10.48 -17.35
N ASP A 162 -8.35 -11.03 -17.26
CA ASP A 162 -8.14 -12.44 -16.89
C ASP A 162 -8.42 -12.64 -15.39
N VAL A 163 -9.58 -13.23 -15.07
CA VAL A 163 -10.01 -13.49 -13.68
C VAL A 163 -9.88 -14.98 -13.38
N TYR A 164 -9.18 -15.32 -12.30
CA TYR A 164 -9.00 -16.70 -11.86
C TYR A 164 -9.14 -16.85 -10.34
N THR A 165 -9.42 -18.07 -9.89
CA THR A 165 -9.45 -18.41 -8.46
C THR A 165 -8.12 -19.00 -8.03
N TRP A 166 -7.62 -18.64 -6.84
CA TRP A 166 -6.38 -19.17 -6.28
C TRP A 166 -6.56 -19.81 -4.89
N LEU A 167 -5.54 -20.55 -4.46
CA LEU A 167 -5.56 -21.43 -3.28
C LEU A 167 -5.25 -20.69 -1.98
#